data_AF-A0AA96EHJ0-F1
#
_entry.id   AF-A0AA96EHJ0-F1
#
_cell.length_a   1.000
_cell.length_b   1.000
_cell.length_c   1.000
_cell.angle_alpha   90.00
_cell.angle_beta   90.00
_cell.angle_gamma   90.00
#
_symmetry.space_group_name_H-M   'P 1'
#
loop_
_entity.id
_entity.type
_entity.pdbx_description
1 polymer ?
#
loop_
_entity_poly.entity_id
_entity_poly.type
_entity_poly.pdbx_seq_one_letter_code
_entity_poly.pdbx_strand_id
1 'polypeptide(L)'
;MNLRLEQAVGLSRAMLAAAGEGDWEALARLQDERERLLELAPPAGPGDEAVLGTLIDCNRQLCEVVARERDKAAQEWQAAQGRSHAIAAYLRG
;
A
#
# COMPACT_ATOMS: atom_id res chain seq x y z
N MET A 1 0.87 27.45 -3.19
CA MET A 1 0.09 26.23 -3.47
C MET A 1 0.97 25.31 -4.28
N ASN A 2 1.44 24.23 -3.65
CA ASN A 2 2.42 23.32 -4.23
C ASN A 2 1.73 22.23 -5.07
N LEU A 3 1.67 22.45 -6.40
CA LEU A 3 1.01 21.53 -7.35
C LEU A 3 1.55 20.09 -7.29
N ARG A 4 2.82 19.91 -6.94
CA ARG A 4 3.41 18.57 -6.77
C ARG A 4 2.87 17.87 -5.53
N LEU A 5 2.67 18.58 -4.42
CA LEU A 5 2.06 17.96 -3.24
C LEU A 5 0.61 17.55 -3.51
N GLU A 6 -0.15 18.34 -4.27
CA GLU A 6 -1.52 17.98 -4.65
C GLU A 6 -1.57 16.75 -5.58
N GLN A 7 -0.65 16.69 -6.57
CA GLN A 7 -0.49 15.53 -7.43
C GLN A 7 -0.07 14.27 -6.63
N ALA A 8 0.81 14.41 -5.64
CA ALA A 8 1.18 13.32 -4.73
C ALA A 8 -0.03 12.82 -3.91
N VAL A 9 -0.96 13.70 -3.53
CA VAL A 9 -2.22 13.29 -2.88
C VAL A 9 -3.07 12.46 -3.85
N GLY A 10 -3.19 12.89 -5.10
CA GLY A 10 -3.89 12.13 -6.15
C GLY A 10 -3.32 10.72 -6.31
N LEU A 11 -1.99 10.60 -6.40
CA LEU A 11 -1.31 9.31 -6.48
C LEU A 11 -1.52 8.48 -5.22
N SER A 12 -1.44 9.07 -4.03
CA SER A 12 -1.64 8.35 -2.76
C SER A 12 -3.07 7.79 -2.63
N ARG A 13 -4.08 8.48 -3.15
CA ARG A 13 -5.46 7.97 -3.22
C ARG A 13 -5.61 6.84 -4.23
N ALA A 14 -4.97 6.94 -5.39
CA ALA A 14 -4.94 5.86 -6.37
C ALA A 14 -4.23 4.61 -5.82
N MET A 15 -3.15 4.80 -5.05
CA MET A 15 -2.47 3.72 -4.32
C MET A 15 -3.41 3.03 -3.33
N LEU A 16 -4.21 3.78 -2.57
CA LEU A 16 -5.19 3.20 -1.64
C LEU A 16 -6.24 2.35 -2.38
N ALA A 17 -6.70 2.80 -3.55
CA ALA A 17 -7.62 2.02 -4.38
C ALA A 17 -6.96 0.72 -4.88
N ALA A 18 -5.76 0.81 -5.45
CA ALA A 18 -5.01 -0.36 -5.93
C ALA A 18 -4.74 -1.38 -4.80
N ALA A 19 -4.34 -0.90 -3.61
CA ALA A 19 -4.12 -1.75 -2.45
C ALA A 19 -5.43 -2.43 -1.97
N GLY A 20 -6.56 -1.72 -2.02
CA GLY A 20 -7.88 -2.28 -1.69
C GLY A 20 -8.36 -3.35 -2.67
N GLU A 21 -7.95 -3.26 -3.93
CA GLU A 21 -8.23 -4.25 -4.97
C GLU A 21 -7.20 -5.41 -5.00
N GLY A 22 -6.11 -5.30 -4.23
CA GLY A 22 -5.00 -6.26 -4.27
C GLY A 22 -4.14 -6.16 -5.52
N ASP A 23 -4.23 -5.06 -6.28
CA ASP A 23 -3.36 -4.79 -7.44
C ASP A 23 -2.00 -4.28 -6.98
N TRP A 24 -1.16 -5.21 -6.53
CA TRP A 24 0.17 -4.92 -6.00
C TRP A 24 1.14 -4.37 -7.06
N GLU A 25 0.93 -4.70 -8.33
CA GLU A 25 1.75 -4.18 -9.43
C GLU A 25 1.43 -2.72 -9.72
N ALA A 26 0.13 -2.35 -9.76
CA ALA A 26 -0.26 -0.96 -9.85
C ALA A 26 0.19 -0.16 -8.62
N LEU A 27 0.06 -0.72 -7.42
CA LEU A 27 0.52 -0.08 -6.19
C LEU A 27 2.00 0.29 -6.25
N ALA A 28 2.87 -0.64 -6.67
CA ALA A 28 4.30 -0.41 -6.78
C ALA A 28 4.64 0.69 -7.79
N ARG A 29 4.03 0.66 -8.99
CA ARG A 29 4.25 1.71 -10.02
C ARG A 29 3.81 3.09 -9.54
N LEU A 30 2.66 3.16 -8.86
CA LEU A 30 2.14 4.41 -8.31
C LEU A 30 3.02 4.94 -7.17
N GLN A 31 3.59 4.05 -6.35
CA GLN A 31 4.55 4.41 -5.31
C GLN A 31 5.80 5.07 -5.90
N ASP A 32 6.42 4.45 -6.91
CA ASP A 32 7.61 4.98 -7.58
C ASP A 32 7.33 6.39 -8.15
N GLU A 33 6.17 6.57 -8.77
CA GLU A 33 5.78 7.87 -9.32
C GLU A 33 5.56 8.93 -8.24
N ARG A 34 4.89 8.57 -7.14
CA ARG A 34 4.68 9.46 -6.00
C ARG A 34 6.01 9.87 -5.37
N GLU A 35 6.95 8.95 -5.20
CA GLU A 35 8.27 9.22 -4.61
C GLU A 35 9.08 10.19 -5.47
N ARG A 36 9.19 9.93 -6.77
CA ARG A 36 9.84 10.88 -7.71
C ARG A 36 9.22 12.26 -7.65
N LEU A 37 7.89 12.34 -7.56
CA LEU A 37 7.19 13.61 -7.51
C LEU A 37 7.45 14.39 -6.21
N LEU A 38 7.54 13.69 -5.07
CA LEU A 38 7.87 14.27 -3.76
C LEU A 38 9.34 14.72 -3.71
N GLU A 39 10.27 13.98 -4.30
CA GLU A 39 11.67 14.39 -4.42
C GLU A 39 11.85 15.68 -5.22
N LEU A 40 11.04 15.85 -6.26
CA LEU A 40 11.04 17.04 -7.12
C LEU A 40 10.19 18.20 -6.55
N ALA A 41 9.48 17.99 -5.44
CA ALA A 41 8.66 19.02 -4.83
C ALA A 41 9.55 20.12 -4.23
N PRO A 42 9.26 21.41 -4.51
CA PRO A 42 9.93 22.47 -3.77
C PRO A 42 9.57 22.34 -2.28
N PRO A 43 10.41 22.87 -1.37
CA PRO A 43 10.10 22.90 0.06
C PRO A 43 8.70 23.45 0.30
N ALA A 44 7.95 22.79 1.18
CA ALA A 44 6.61 23.22 1.53
C ALA A 44 6.62 24.63 2.14
N GLY A 45 5.66 25.45 1.73
CA GLY A 45 5.52 26.82 2.20
C GLY A 45 4.32 27.02 3.12
N PRO A 46 4.13 28.25 3.63
CA PRO A 46 2.91 28.63 4.32
C PRO A 46 1.69 28.37 3.42
N GLY A 47 0.76 27.55 3.90
CA GLY A 47 -0.45 27.14 3.16
C GLY A 47 -0.45 25.70 2.63
N ASP A 48 0.66 24.98 2.67
CA ASP A 48 0.72 23.57 2.22
C ASP A 48 0.39 22.57 3.36
N GLU A 49 0.17 23.05 4.59
CA GLU A 49 -0.04 22.22 5.79
C GLU A 49 -1.19 21.20 5.64
N ALA A 50 -2.32 21.63 5.09
CA ALA A 50 -3.47 20.74 4.87
C ALA A 50 -3.15 19.61 3.87
N VAL A 51 -2.35 19.90 2.84
CA VAL A 51 -1.96 18.91 1.83
C VAL A 51 -0.96 17.92 2.42
N LEU A 52 0.00 18.39 3.22
CA LEU A 52 0.92 17.53 3.96
C LEU A 52 0.19 16.62 4.95
N GLY A 53 -0.77 17.15 5.69
CA GLY A 53 -1.63 16.35 6.58
C GLY A 53 -2.36 15.24 5.81
N THR A 54 -2.91 15.57 4.64
CA THR A 54 -3.58 14.59 3.78
C THR A 54 -2.61 13.49 3.31
N LEU A 55 -1.37 13.83 2.93
CA LEU A 55 -0.36 12.85 2.53
C LEU A 55 0.00 11.90 3.68
N ILE A 56 0.16 12.43 4.89
CA ILE A 56 0.46 11.65 6.09
C ILE A 56 -0.68 10.68 6.39
N ASP A 57 -1.93 11.14 6.34
CA ASP A 57 -3.10 10.30 6.57
C ASP A 57 -3.23 9.19 5.52
N CYS A 58 -3.01 9.51 4.24
CA CYS A 58 -3.01 8.52 3.17
C CYS A 58 -1.91 7.47 3.38
N ASN A 59 -0.71 7.89 3.80
CA ASN A 59 0.39 6.97 4.08
C ASN A 59 0.09 6.03 5.25
N ARG A 60 -0.52 6.55 6.32
CA ARG A 60 -0.97 5.73 7.46
C ARG A 60 -1.98 4.67 7.02
N GLN A 61 -2.98 5.06 6.25
CA GLN A 61 -3.99 4.12 5.73
C GLN A 61 -3.36 3.05 4.83
N LEU A 62 -2.40 3.41 3.98
CA LEU A 62 -1.67 2.44 3.14
C LEU A 62 -0.92 1.42 3.99
N CYS A 63 -0.21 1.85 5.03
CA CYS A 63 0.47 0.94 5.95
C CYS A 63 -0.50 -0.05 6.62
N GLU A 64 -1.68 0.43 7.05
CA GLU A 64 -2.71 -0.41 7.65
C GLU A 64 -3.26 -1.46 6.67
N VAL A 65 -3.54 -1.06 5.43
CA VAL A 65 -4.05 -1.97 4.38
C VAL A 65 -3.00 -3.02 4.02
N VAL A 66 -1.75 -2.62 3.77
CA VAL A 66 -0.68 -3.55 3.42
C VAL A 66 -0.39 -4.53 4.56
N ALA A 67 -0.39 -4.07 5.81
CA ALA A 67 -0.21 -4.94 6.97
C ALA A 67 -1.31 -6.00 7.04
N ARG A 68 -2.58 -5.59 6.87
CA ARG A 68 -3.72 -6.50 6.87
C ARG A 68 -3.64 -7.53 5.76
N GLU A 69 -3.36 -7.12 4.52
CA GLU A 69 -3.30 -8.04 3.39
C GLU A 69 -2.10 -9.00 3.48
N ARG A 70 -0.97 -8.54 4.02
CA ARG A 70 0.17 -9.41 4.35
C ARG A 70 -0.21 -10.48 5.38
N ASP A 71 -0.89 -10.08 6.45
CA ASP A 71 -1.28 -10.99 7.51
C ASP A 71 -2.31 -12.02 7.00
N LYS A 72 -3.22 -11.62 6.11
CA LYS A 72 -4.14 -12.51 5.39
C LYS A 72 -3.39 -13.51 4.51
N ALA A 73 -2.44 -13.06 3.69
CA ALA A 73 -1.64 -13.94 2.86
C ALA A 73 -0.84 -14.97 3.68
N ALA A 74 -0.32 -14.56 4.85
CA ALA A 74 0.36 -15.46 5.77
C ALA A 74 -0.57 -16.55 6.33
N GLN A 75 -1.81 -16.19 6.69
CA GLN A 75 -2.82 -17.15 7.16
C GLN A 75 -3.23 -18.13 6.04
N GLU A 76 -3.44 -17.64 4.82
CA GLU A 76 -3.78 -18.48 3.66
C GLU A 76 -2.66 -19.48 3.35
N TRP A 77 -1.40 -19.04 3.40
CA TRP A 77 -0.24 -19.91 3.25
C TRP A 77 -0.19 -21.01 4.33
N GLN A 78 -0.36 -20.65 5.60
CA GLN A 78 -0.37 -21.60 6.71
C GLN A 78 -1.49 -22.64 6.55
N ALA A 79 -2.68 -22.21 6.16
CA ALA A 79 -3.82 -23.10 5.92
C ALA A 79 -3.56 -24.08 4.77
N ALA A 80 -2.97 -23.61 3.66
CA ALA A 80 -2.61 -24.46 2.52
C ALA A 80 -1.56 -25.51 2.91
N GLN A 81 -0.53 -25.11 3.67
CA GLN A 81 0.52 -26.01 4.13
C GLN A 81 -0.02 -27.05 5.12
N GLY A 82 -0.89 -26.65 6.05
CA GLY A 82 -1.57 -27.57 6.98
C GLY A 82 -2.43 -28.61 6.27
N ARG A 83 -3.19 -28.21 5.24
CA ARG A 83 -3.98 -29.14 4.41
C ARG A 83 -3.10 -30.15 3.67
N SER A 84 -2.01 -29.70 3.06
CA SER A 84 -1.05 -30.57 2.37
C SER A 84 -0.45 -31.62 3.32
N HIS A 85 -0.12 -31.22 4.55
CA HIS A 85 0.40 -32.14 5.57
C HIS A 85 -0.63 -33.17 6.02
N ALA A 86 -1.90 -32.76 6.21
CA ALA A 86 -2.99 -33.66 6.58
C ALA A 86 -3.28 -34.71 5.50
N ILE A 87 -3.28 -34.31 4.22
CA ILE A 87 -3.46 -35.23 3.08
C ILE A 87 -2.30 -36.22 3.00
N ALA A 88 -1.06 -35.75 3.17
CA ALA A 88 0.12 -36.63 3.16
C ALA A 88 0.13 -37.63 4.31
N ALA A 89 -0.38 -37.26 5.49
CA ALA A 89 -0.53 -38.16 6.63
C ALA A 89 -1.59 -39.25 6.36
N TYR A 90 -2.72 -38.88 5.74
CA TYR A 90 -3.78 -39.83 5.38
C TYR A 90 -3.33 -40.84 4.30
N LEU A 91 -2.45 -40.44 3.38
CA LEU A 91 -1.91 -41.33 2.34
C LEU A 91 -0.78 -42.26 2.81
N ARG A 92 -0.22 -42.02 4.02
CA ARG A 92 0.86 -42.85 4.60
C ARG A 92 0.39 -43.72 5.79
N GLY A 93 -0.83 -43.53 6.28
CA GLY A 93 -1.45 -44.36 7.32
C GLY A 93 -2.31 -45.44 6.70
#